data_AF-A0A2S8B7E1-F1
#
_entry.id   AF-A0A2S8B7E1-F1
#
_cell.length_a   1.000
_cell.length_b   1.000
_cell.length_c   1.000
_cell.angle_alpha   90.00
_cell.angle_beta   90.00
_cell.angle_gamma   90.00
#
_symmetry.space_group_name_H-M   'P 1'
#
loop_
_entity.id
_entity.type
_entity.pdbx_description
1 polymer ?
#
loop_
_entity_poly.entity_id
_entity_poly.type
_entity_poly.pdbx_seq_one_letter_code
_entity_poly.pdbx_strand_id
1 'polypeptide(L)'
;MSLNGRAEFGAARDALQGGAGPVSFTVLHAAGTLACSGRLTGAFAGEGRCRFSADPRFEAALAERGLAPDHRADLIAMLLVDATVDLADGLTREGVKPKDNGDLIAAAALDVTPAYVHDLKSDAMVLTDIDDAIACKALDVDGPYVRGLAAAGYRNLAARDVVAMKAMDVSPDYARAMNRARGSGQ
;
A
#
# COMPACT_ATOMS: atom_id res chain seq x y z
N MET A 1 -5.56 7.19 3.70
CA MET A 1 -6.24 6.54 2.57
C MET A 1 -7.68 7.04 2.48
N SER A 2 -8.04 7.76 1.42
CA SER A 2 -9.43 8.15 1.19
C SER A 2 -10.02 7.16 0.18
N LEU A 3 -10.98 6.33 0.62
CA LEU A 3 -11.84 5.54 -0.27
C LEU A 3 -12.57 6.41 -1.33
N ASN A 4 -12.45 7.74 -1.24
CA ASN A 4 -13.06 8.72 -2.13
C ASN A 4 -12.50 8.70 -3.56
N GLY A 5 -11.30 8.16 -3.81
CA GLY A 5 -10.68 8.15 -5.14
C GLY A 5 -10.96 6.90 -6.00
N ARG A 6 -11.47 5.82 -5.39
CA ARG A 6 -11.61 4.51 -6.05
C ARG A 6 -12.92 4.42 -6.85
N ALA A 7 -12.80 4.22 -8.16
CA ALA A 7 -13.91 4.24 -9.12
C ALA A 7 -14.91 3.09 -8.88
N GLU A 8 -14.43 1.94 -8.46
CA GLU A 8 -15.20 0.74 -8.13
C GLU A 8 -16.18 0.95 -6.97
N PHE A 9 -15.91 1.91 -6.08
CA PHE A 9 -16.83 2.30 -5.00
C PHE A 9 -17.74 3.47 -5.38
N GLY A 10 -17.66 4.00 -6.61
CA GLY A 10 -18.53 5.09 -7.08
C GLY A 10 -20.01 4.72 -6.97
N ALA A 11 -20.39 3.56 -7.49
CA ALA A 11 -21.78 3.06 -7.40
C ALA A 11 -22.25 2.87 -5.95
N ALA A 12 -21.37 2.41 -5.06
CA ALA A 12 -21.69 2.29 -3.64
C ALA A 12 -21.91 3.67 -3.00
N ARG A 13 -21.05 4.65 -3.31
CA ARG A 13 -21.15 6.01 -2.79
C ARG A 13 -22.43 6.70 -3.23
N ASP A 14 -22.75 6.61 -4.52
CA ASP A 14 -23.97 7.18 -5.10
C ASP A 14 -25.22 6.55 -4.47
N ALA A 15 -25.22 5.22 -4.31
CA ALA A 15 -26.33 4.51 -3.70
C ALA A 15 -26.51 4.85 -2.20
N LEU A 16 -25.42 5.02 -1.46
CA LEU A 16 -25.45 5.26 0.00
C LEU A 16 -25.74 6.72 0.39
N GLN A 17 -25.56 7.68 -0.53
CA GLN A 17 -25.93 9.08 -0.34
C GLN A 17 -27.45 9.33 -0.38
N GLY A 18 -28.24 8.31 -0.78
CA GLY A 18 -29.68 8.40 -0.88
C GLY A 18 -30.40 8.61 0.46
N GLY A 19 -31.67 8.99 0.36
CA GLY A 19 -32.58 9.06 1.51
C GLY A 19 -32.97 7.68 2.03
N ALA A 20 -33.72 7.65 3.14
CA ALA A 20 -34.21 6.40 3.71
C ALA A 20 -35.01 5.57 2.69
N GLY A 21 -34.68 4.29 2.55
CA GLY A 21 -35.24 3.45 1.50
C GLY A 21 -34.44 2.18 1.22
N PRO A 22 -34.93 1.29 0.33
CA PRO A 22 -34.16 0.14 -0.11
C PRO A 22 -32.93 0.58 -0.89
N VAL A 23 -31.82 -0.12 -0.71
CA VAL A 23 -30.56 0.15 -1.41
C VAL A 23 -29.95 -1.16 -1.91
N SER A 24 -29.39 -1.13 -3.12
CA SER A 24 -28.57 -2.21 -3.65
C SER A 24 -27.48 -1.64 -4.53
N PHE A 25 -26.26 -2.15 -4.37
CA PHE A 25 -25.13 -1.78 -5.21
C PHE A 25 -24.17 -2.96 -5.33
N THR A 26 -23.28 -2.89 -6.31
CA THR A 26 -22.24 -3.88 -6.54
C THR A 26 -20.90 -3.19 -6.68
N VAL A 27 -19.89 -3.72 -6.01
CA VAL A 27 -18.49 -3.32 -6.18
C VAL A 27 -17.80 -4.42 -7.00
N LEU A 28 -17.23 -4.02 -8.14
CA LEU A 28 -16.46 -4.89 -9.02
C LEU A 28 -14.98 -4.64 -8.78
N HIS A 29 -14.22 -5.70 -8.55
CA HIS A 29 -12.78 -5.65 -8.36
C HIS A 29 -12.15 -6.90 -8.97
N ALA A 30 -10.84 -6.88 -9.25
CA ALA A 30 -10.12 -8.02 -9.80
C ALA A 30 -10.27 -9.27 -8.91
N ALA A 31 -10.21 -9.11 -7.60
CA ALA A 31 -10.39 -10.20 -6.63
C ALA A 31 -11.81 -10.81 -6.60
N GLY A 32 -12.81 -10.12 -7.14
CA GLY A 32 -14.18 -10.59 -7.18
C GLY A 32 -15.23 -9.50 -7.09
N THR A 33 -16.48 -9.94 -6.91
CA THR A 33 -17.66 -9.08 -6.86
C THR A 33 -18.23 -9.04 -5.45
N LEU A 34 -18.46 -7.84 -4.92
CA LEU A 34 -19.18 -7.63 -3.66
C LEU A 34 -20.56 -7.03 -3.94
N ALA A 35 -21.60 -7.86 -3.86
CA ALA A 35 -22.99 -7.43 -4.04
C ALA A 35 -23.63 -7.14 -2.69
N CYS A 36 -24.12 -5.92 -2.48
CA CYS A 36 -24.74 -5.48 -1.24
C CYS A 36 -26.20 -5.09 -1.46
N SER A 37 -27.05 -5.43 -0.48
CA SER A 37 -28.47 -5.06 -0.47
C SER A 37 -28.94 -4.79 0.95
N GLY A 38 -29.85 -3.83 1.13
CA GLY A 38 -30.32 -3.45 2.45
C GLY A 38 -31.33 -2.32 2.44
N ARG A 39 -31.39 -1.60 3.56
CA ARG A 39 -32.19 -0.39 3.71
C ARG A 39 -31.40 0.71 4.40
N LEU A 40 -31.50 1.91 3.86
CA LEU A 40 -31.00 3.14 4.47
C LEU A 40 -32.03 3.71 5.44
N THR A 41 -31.55 4.25 6.55
CA THR A 41 -32.28 5.09 7.50
C THR A 41 -31.95 6.58 7.33
N GLY A 42 -30.86 6.88 6.62
CA GLY A 42 -30.42 8.21 6.22
C GLY A 42 -29.17 8.12 5.33
N ALA A 43 -28.63 9.26 4.90
CA ALA A 43 -27.40 9.25 4.11
C ALA A 43 -26.26 8.56 4.89
N PHE A 44 -25.64 7.57 4.26
CA PHE A 44 -24.59 6.71 4.84
C PHE A 44 -24.99 5.94 6.11
N ALA A 45 -26.27 5.87 6.46
CA ALA A 45 -26.78 5.16 7.62
C ALA A 45 -27.81 4.11 7.19
N GLY A 46 -27.63 2.87 7.63
CA GLY A 46 -28.53 1.78 7.27
C GLY A 46 -28.01 0.43 7.70
N GLU A 47 -28.77 -0.60 7.34
CA GLU A 47 -28.43 -2.00 7.58
C GLU A 47 -28.58 -2.80 6.30
N GLY A 48 -27.82 -3.89 6.18
CA GLY A 48 -27.85 -4.71 4.98
C GLY A 48 -26.98 -5.94 5.10
N ARG A 49 -26.91 -6.66 3.98
CA ARG A 49 -26.05 -7.82 3.82
C ARG A 49 -25.27 -7.68 2.52
N CYS A 50 -24.02 -8.10 2.56
CA CYS A 50 -23.18 -8.20 1.39
C CYS A 50 -22.80 -9.66 1.14
N ARG A 51 -22.77 -10.05 -0.13
CA ARG A 51 -22.29 -11.35 -0.59
C ARG A 51 -21.09 -11.12 -1.48
N PHE A 52 -19.95 -11.65 -1.05
CA PHE A 52 -18.74 -11.68 -1.87
C PHE A 52 -18.74 -12.91 -2.77
N SER A 53 -18.32 -12.78 -4.02
CA SER A 53 -18.02 -13.88 -4.94
C SER A 53 -16.63 -13.66 -5.51
N ALA A 54 -15.70 -14.55 -5.17
CA ALA A 54 -14.33 -14.49 -5.66
C ALA A 54 -14.27 -14.73 -7.18
N ASP A 55 -13.25 -14.18 -7.83
CA ASP A 55 -12.91 -14.48 -9.23
C ASP A 55 -11.78 -15.54 -9.29
N PRO A 56 -12.04 -16.77 -9.78
CA PRO A 56 -11.02 -17.81 -9.89
C PRO A 56 -9.85 -17.44 -10.81
N ARG A 57 -10.04 -16.52 -11.77
CA ARG A 57 -8.96 -16.08 -12.67
C ARG A 57 -7.93 -15.24 -11.93
N PHE A 58 -8.39 -14.43 -10.98
CA PHE A 58 -7.52 -13.64 -10.12
C PHE A 58 -6.72 -14.52 -9.16
N GLU A 59 -7.39 -15.49 -8.54
CA GLU A 59 -6.73 -16.50 -7.69
C GLU A 59 -5.64 -17.25 -8.47
N ALA A 60 -5.94 -17.70 -9.69
CA ALA A 60 -4.98 -18.37 -10.56
C ALA A 60 -3.79 -17.47 -10.91
N ALA A 61 -4.05 -16.20 -11.29
CA ALA A 61 -3.00 -15.25 -11.63
C ALA A 61 -2.07 -14.93 -10.44
N LEU A 62 -2.59 -14.85 -9.22
CA LEU A 62 -1.77 -14.71 -8.01
C LEU A 62 -1.00 -15.99 -7.69
N ALA A 63 -1.61 -17.17 -7.87
CA ALA A 63 -0.94 -18.45 -7.65
C ALA A 63 0.28 -18.64 -8.56
N GLU A 64 0.20 -18.21 -9.83
CA GLU A 64 1.35 -18.19 -10.76
C GLU A 64 2.55 -17.36 -10.25
N ARG A 65 2.29 -16.39 -9.37
CA ARG A 65 3.32 -15.53 -8.77
C ARG A 65 3.84 -16.05 -7.42
N GLY A 66 3.23 -17.12 -6.90
CA GLY A 66 3.45 -17.62 -5.55
C GLY A 66 2.70 -16.84 -4.47
N LEU A 67 1.67 -16.09 -4.86
CA LEU A 67 0.91 -15.18 -3.98
C LEU A 67 -0.53 -15.66 -3.77
N ALA A 68 -0.77 -16.97 -3.89
CA ALA A 68 -2.10 -17.55 -3.75
C ALA A 68 -2.72 -17.11 -2.40
N PRO A 69 -3.97 -16.61 -2.39
CA PRO A 69 -4.70 -16.36 -1.16
C PRO A 69 -4.97 -17.67 -0.41
N ASP A 70 -4.77 -17.68 0.90
CA ASP A 70 -4.98 -18.88 1.74
C ASP A 70 -6.43 -18.97 2.22
N HIS A 71 -7.05 -17.81 2.44
CA HIS A 71 -8.37 -17.68 2.99
C HIS A 71 -9.23 -16.72 2.16
N ARG A 72 -10.54 -16.94 2.21
CA ARG A 72 -11.51 -16.02 1.59
C ARG A 72 -11.44 -14.61 2.17
N ALA A 73 -10.99 -14.48 3.42
CA ALA A 73 -10.76 -13.19 4.06
C ALA A 73 -9.69 -12.36 3.32
N ASP A 74 -8.67 -13.01 2.76
CA ASP A 74 -7.58 -12.34 2.04
C ASP A 74 -8.09 -11.73 0.75
N LEU A 75 -8.92 -12.45 -0.02
CA LEU A 75 -9.57 -11.93 -1.23
C LEU A 75 -10.48 -10.72 -0.95
N ILE A 76 -11.18 -10.75 0.19
CA ILE A 76 -11.99 -9.60 0.64
C ILE A 76 -11.06 -8.44 1.01
N ALA A 77 -9.98 -8.70 1.76
CA ALA A 77 -9.00 -7.69 2.11
C ALA A 77 -8.40 -7.06 0.84
N MET A 78 -8.00 -7.86 -0.14
CA MET A 78 -7.49 -7.39 -1.42
C MET A 78 -8.47 -6.49 -2.15
N LEU A 79 -9.77 -6.82 -2.19
CA LEU A 79 -10.80 -5.91 -2.70
C LEU A 79 -10.85 -4.59 -1.92
N LEU A 80 -10.79 -4.65 -0.59
CA LEU A 80 -10.88 -3.47 0.27
C LEU A 80 -9.67 -2.55 0.17
N VAL A 81 -8.47 -3.08 -0.06
CA VAL A 81 -7.23 -2.30 -0.16
C VAL A 81 -6.73 -2.11 -1.59
N ASP A 82 -7.43 -2.63 -2.59
CA ASP A 82 -7.04 -2.60 -4.01
C ASP A 82 -5.70 -3.33 -4.29
N ALA A 83 -5.50 -4.47 -3.62
CA ALA A 83 -4.36 -5.34 -3.92
C ALA A 83 -4.65 -6.11 -5.21
N THR A 84 -3.90 -5.80 -6.26
CA THR A 84 -4.09 -6.31 -7.62
C THR A 84 -2.86 -7.07 -8.14
N VAL A 85 -3.06 -7.84 -9.20
CA VAL A 85 -1.95 -8.48 -9.94
C VAL A 85 -1.00 -7.43 -10.52
N ASP A 86 -1.54 -6.31 -11.01
CA ASP A 86 -0.75 -5.21 -11.56
C ASP A 86 0.17 -4.58 -10.51
N LEU A 87 -0.31 -4.44 -9.27
CA LEU A 87 0.52 -4.00 -8.14
C LEU A 87 1.66 -5.00 -7.88
N ALA A 88 1.34 -6.30 -7.79
CA ALA A 88 2.34 -7.34 -7.56
C ALA A 88 3.43 -7.36 -8.65
N ASP A 89 3.03 -7.25 -9.92
CA ASP A 89 3.94 -7.19 -11.06
C ASP A 89 4.77 -5.91 -11.06
N GLY A 90 4.16 -4.78 -10.71
CA GLY A 90 4.85 -3.51 -10.57
C GLY A 90 5.94 -3.54 -9.50
N LEU A 91 5.62 -4.03 -8.31
CA LEU A 91 6.59 -4.17 -7.21
C LEU A 91 7.71 -5.15 -7.55
N THR A 92 7.38 -6.24 -8.24
CA THR A 92 8.37 -7.21 -8.73
C THR A 92 9.32 -6.58 -9.75
N ARG A 93 8.81 -5.76 -10.69
CA ARG A 93 9.65 -5.03 -11.66
C ARG A 93 10.56 -4.01 -10.97
N GLU A 94 10.07 -3.37 -9.91
CA GLU A 94 10.88 -2.52 -9.05
C GLU A 94 11.79 -3.32 -8.10
N GLY A 95 11.89 -4.64 -8.24
CA GLY A 95 12.85 -5.46 -7.49
C GLY A 95 12.52 -5.62 -6.00
N VAL A 96 11.29 -5.34 -5.58
CA VAL A 96 10.76 -5.57 -4.22
C VAL A 96 9.57 -6.54 -4.31
N LYS A 97 9.84 -7.75 -4.80
CA LYS A 97 8.80 -8.77 -4.99
C LYS A 97 8.11 -9.11 -3.65
N PRO A 98 6.76 -9.06 -3.56
CA PRO A 98 6.01 -9.61 -2.42
C PRO A 98 6.33 -11.09 -2.20
N LYS A 99 6.53 -11.52 -0.95
CA LYS A 99 6.91 -12.90 -0.62
C LYS A 99 5.67 -13.78 -0.50
N ASP A 100 4.57 -13.21 -0.02
CA ASP A 100 3.27 -13.86 0.13
C ASP A 100 2.10 -12.90 -0.13
N ASN A 101 0.87 -13.40 0.02
CA ASN A 101 -0.34 -12.61 -0.17
C ASN A 101 -0.50 -11.49 0.89
N GLY A 102 0.06 -11.68 2.09
CA GLY A 102 0.01 -10.72 3.18
C GLY A 102 0.84 -9.48 2.87
N ASP A 103 2.04 -9.67 2.32
CA ASP A 103 2.88 -8.56 1.84
C ASP A 103 2.16 -7.71 0.79
N LEU A 104 1.48 -8.36 -0.16
CA LEU A 104 0.74 -7.65 -1.20
C LEU A 104 -0.41 -6.83 -0.61
N ILE A 105 -1.15 -7.40 0.34
CA ILE A 105 -2.23 -6.71 1.05
C ILE A 105 -1.66 -5.53 1.85
N ALA A 106 -0.58 -5.73 2.59
CA ALA A 106 0.06 -4.68 3.39
C ALA A 106 0.60 -3.54 2.52
N ALA A 107 1.27 -3.87 1.40
CA ALA A 107 1.74 -2.90 0.43
C ALA A 107 0.60 -2.06 -0.14
N ALA A 108 -0.51 -2.70 -0.56
CA ALA A 108 -1.68 -2.00 -1.06
C ALA A 108 -2.33 -1.11 0.02
N ALA A 109 -2.49 -1.63 1.24
CA ALA A 109 -3.10 -0.91 2.37
C ALA A 109 -2.33 0.37 2.78
N LEU A 110 -1.03 0.39 2.57
CA LEU A 110 -0.16 1.52 2.88
C LEU A 110 0.15 2.41 1.67
N ASP A 111 -0.42 2.13 0.50
CA ASP A 111 -0.08 2.83 -0.76
C ASP A 111 1.42 2.70 -1.13
N VAL A 112 2.02 1.52 -0.92
CA VAL A 112 3.36 1.16 -1.43
C VAL A 112 3.22 0.83 -2.91
N THR A 113 3.37 1.84 -3.75
CA THR A 113 3.27 1.71 -5.21
C THR A 113 4.64 1.49 -5.86
N PRO A 114 4.69 0.98 -7.11
CA PRO A 114 5.94 0.91 -7.87
C PRO A 114 6.61 2.29 -8.01
N ALA A 115 5.81 3.34 -8.22
CA ALA A 115 6.32 4.72 -8.29
C ALA A 115 6.92 5.19 -6.97
N TYR A 116 6.34 4.80 -5.82
CA TYR A 116 6.90 5.09 -4.50
C TYR A 116 8.24 4.39 -4.29
N VAL A 117 8.32 3.09 -4.60
CA VAL A 117 9.59 2.32 -4.51
C VAL A 117 10.66 2.94 -5.41
N HIS A 118 10.28 3.35 -6.62
CA HIS A 118 11.17 4.02 -7.55
C HIS A 118 11.72 5.35 -7.00
N ASP A 119 10.87 6.20 -6.40
CA ASP A 119 11.27 7.48 -5.81
C ASP A 119 12.21 7.31 -4.60
N LEU A 120 12.05 6.22 -3.86
CA LEU A 120 12.92 5.86 -2.75
C LEU A 120 14.30 5.35 -3.20
N LYS A 121 14.33 4.61 -4.32
CA LYS A 121 15.58 4.12 -4.90
C LYS A 121 16.43 5.29 -5.36
N SER A 122 17.59 5.43 -4.73
CA SER A 122 18.52 6.51 -5.02
C SER A 122 19.93 6.12 -4.61
N ASP A 123 20.91 6.96 -4.93
CA ASP A 123 22.29 6.83 -4.46
C ASP A 123 22.41 6.77 -2.92
N ALA A 124 21.41 7.27 -2.19
CA ALA A 124 21.38 7.24 -0.73
C ALA A 124 20.95 5.88 -0.17
N MET A 125 20.03 5.16 -0.83
CA MET A 125 19.36 4.01 -0.25
C MET A 125 19.19 2.85 -1.25
N VAL A 126 19.61 1.67 -0.81
CA VAL A 126 19.39 0.40 -1.50
C VAL A 126 18.12 -0.23 -0.92
N LEU A 127 17.09 -0.37 -1.76
CA LEU A 127 15.81 -0.97 -1.40
C LEU A 127 15.53 -2.18 -2.30
N THR A 128 15.53 -3.36 -1.69
CA THR A 128 15.38 -4.66 -2.39
C THR A 128 14.41 -5.62 -1.70
N ASP A 129 13.90 -5.26 -0.52
CA ASP A 129 12.93 -6.05 0.23
C ASP A 129 11.60 -5.28 0.30
N ILE A 130 10.50 -6.01 0.14
CA ILE A 130 9.14 -5.46 0.26
C ILE A 130 8.83 -5.07 1.71
N ASP A 131 9.32 -5.81 2.69
CA ASP A 131 9.12 -5.52 4.11
C ASP A 131 9.73 -4.15 4.47
N ASP A 132 10.91 -3.87 3.92
CA ASP A 132 11.57 -2.58 4.10
C ASP A 132 10.79 -1.45 3.41
N ALA A 133 10.19 -1.70 2.24
CA ALA A 133 9.35 -0.71 1.55
C ALA A 133 8.08 -0.39 2.33
N ILE A 134 7.43 -1.41 2.90
CA ILE A 134 6.27 -1.29 3.80
C ILE A 134 6.68 -0.52 5.06
N ALA A 135 7.80 -0.87 5.70
CA ALA A 135 8.30 -0.19 6.89
C ALA A 135 8.64 1.28 6.62
N CYS A 136 9.29 1.58 5.50
CA CYS A 136 9.53 2.94 5.03
C CYS A 136 8.22 3.72 4.95
N LYS A 137 7.19 3.16 4.31
CA LYS A 137 5.91 3.83 4.13
C LYS A 137 5.18 4.06 5.45
N ALA A 138 5.22 3.07 6.35
CA ALA A 138 4.62 3.15 7.68
C ALA A 138 5.25 4.23 8.57
N LEU A 139 6.51 4.58 8.34
CA LEU A 139 7.25 5.60 9.08
C LEU A 139 7.34 6.95 8.33
N ASP A 140 6.56 7.15 7.27
CA ASP A 140 6.61 8.35 6.44
C ASP A 140 8.03 8.65 5.90
N VAL A 141 8.75 7.60 5.48
CA VAL A 141 9.95 7.72 4.66
C VAL A 141 9.52 7.99 3.22
N ASP A 142 9.96 9.11 2.67
CA ASP A 142 9.65 9.56 1.31
C ASP A 142 10.92 9.96 0.54
N GLY A 143 10.80 10.19 -0.77
CA GLY A 143 11.93 10.63 -1.59
C GLY A 143 12.62 11.91 -1.07
N PRO A 144 11.88 12.96 -0.64
CA PRO A 144 12.48 14.13 0.00
C PRO A 144 13.39 13.80 1.19
N TYR A 145 12.95 12.92 2.10
CA TYR A 145 13.74 12.48 3.23
C TYR A 145 15.03 11.77 2.78
N VAL A 146 14.92 10.79 1.88
CA VAL A 146 16.08 10.02 1.38
C VAL A 146 17.07 10.90 0.61
N ARG A 147 16.58 11.83 -0.23
CA ARG A 147 17.43 12.85 -0.89
C ARG A 147 18.09 13.79 0.11
N GLY A 148 17.42 14.10 1.21
CA GLY A 148 17.98 14.85 2.33
C GLY A 148 19.19 14.15 2.94
N LEU A 149 19.11 12.83 3.15
CA LEU A 149 20.21 11.99 3.63
C LEU A 149 21.36 11.92 2.61
N ALA A 150 21.06 11.80 1.31
CA ALA A 150 22.07 11.89 0.25
C ALA A 150 22.84 13.21 0.31
N ALA A 151 22.12 14.33 0.41
CA ALA A 151 22.70 15.67 0.55
C ALA A 151 23.47 15.85 1.88
N ALA A 152 23.18 15.02 2.88
CA ALA A 152 23.93 14.96 4.12
C ALA A 152 25.25 14.17 4.00
N GLY A 153 25.51 13.54 2.85
CA GLY A 153 26.70 12.75 2.56
C GLY A 153 26.56 11.26 2.86
N TYR A 154 25.35 10.78 3.17
CA TYR A 154 25.09 9.36 3.34
C TYR A 154 24.80 8.72 1.98
N ARG A 155 25.43 7.58 1.71
CA ARG A 155 25.28 6.83 0.46
C ARG A 155 25.17 5.35 0.74
N ASN A 156 24.47 4.62 -0.13
CA ASN A 156 24.33 3.16 -0.07
C ASN A 156 23.85 2.62 1.29
N LEU A 157 22.96 3.34 1.97
CA LEU A 157 22.32 2.84 3.18
C LEU A 157 21.41 1.66 2.82
N ALA A 158 21.41 0.62 3.64
CA ALA A 158 20.35 -0.38 3.54
C ALA A 158 19.03 0.26 3.98
N ALA A 159 17.92 -0.10 3.35
CA ALA A 159 16.61 0.46 3.69
C ALA A 159 16.25 0.28 5.18
N ARG A 160 16.57 -0.89 5.78
CA ARG A 160 16.46 -1.12 7.23
C ARG A 160 17.17 -0.07 8.10
N ASP A 161 18.30 0.46 7.64
CA ASP A 161 19.06 1.48 8.39
C ASP A 161 18.36 2.84 8.30
N VAL A 162 17.79 3.16 7.13
CA VAL A 162 16.97 4.37 6.92
C VAL A 162 15.70 4.31 7.76
N VAL A 163 15.04 3.15 7.82
CA VAL A 163 13.89 2.87 8.70
C VAL A 163 14.28 3.10 10.15
N ALA A 164 15.40 2.54 10.62
CA ALA A 164 15.88 2.74 11.99
C ALA A 164 16.20 4.21 12.30
N MET A 165 16.83 4.93 11.37
CA MET A 165 17.09 6.37 11.50
C MET A 165 15.78 7.15 11.64
N LYS A 166 14.81 6.90 10.77
CA LYS A 166 13.50 7.55 10.80
C LYS A 166 12.73 7.24 12.10
N ALA A 167 12.76 5.99 12.57
CA ALA A 167 12.14 5.57 13.82
C ALA A 167 12.74 6.25 15.07
N MET A 168 13.99 6.71 14.98
CA MET A 168 14.67 7.49 16.03
C MET A 168 14.58 9.02 15.79
N ASP A 169 13.66 9.47 14.93
CA ASP A 169 13.46 10.88 14.55
C ASP A 169 14.72 11.56 13.98
N VAL A 170 15.62 10.81 13.36
CA VAL A 170 16.80 11.37 12.70
C VAL A 170 16.35 12.14 11.46
N SER A 171 16.46 13.46 11.51
CA SER A 171 16.20 14.34 10.37
C SER A 171 17.43 14.45 9.44
N PRO A 172 17.24 14.84 8.17
CA PRO A 172 18.36 15.15 7.27
C PRO A 172 19.30 16.23 7.82
N ASP A 173 18.79 17.21 8.55
CA ASP A 173 19.61 18.27 9.15
C ASP A 173 20.43 17.78 10.33
N TYR A 174 19.87 16.89 11.16
CA TYR A 174 20.62 16.21 12.20
C TYR A 174 21.73 15.34 11.59
N ALA A 175 21.42 14.56 10.55
CA ALA A 175 22.39 13.75 9.82
C ALA A 175 23.53 14.61 9.23
N ARG A 176 23.21 15.78 8.64
CA ARG A 176 24.21 16.76 8.15
C ARG A 176 25.12 17.24 9.27
N ALA A 177 24.55 17.63 10.41
CA ALA A 177 25.32 18.11 11.56
C ALA A 177 26.30 17.04 12.05
N MET A 178 25.84 15.79 12.16
CA MET A 178 26.67 14.65 12.57
C MET A 178 27.79 14.37 11.58
N ASN A 179 27.52 14.40 10.27
CA ASN A 179 28.55 14.15 9.27
C ASN A 179 29.62 15.26 9.25
N ARG A 180 29.23 16.54 9.42
CA ARG A 180 30.18 17.66 9.57
C ARG A 180 31.07 17.50 10.78
N ALA A 181 30.52 17.12 11.94
CA ALA A 181 31.27 16.92 13.17
C ALA A 181 32.33 15.80 13.04
N ARG A 182 32.04 14.76 12.25
CA ARG A 182 33.01 13.69 11.95
C ARG A 182 34.15 14.16 11.03
N GLY A 183 33.87 15.05 10.09
CA GLY A 183 34.86 15.60 9.16
C GLY A 183 35.80 16.64 9.78
N SER A 184 35.38 17.31 10.86
CA SER A 184 36.18 18.34 11.56
C SER A 184 37.13 17.79 12.63
N GLY A 185 37.22 16.46 12.79
CA GLY A 185 38.05 15.78 13.80
C GLY A 185 39.32 15.12 13.26
N GLN A 186 39.69 15.35 11.99
CA GLN A 186 40.96 14.97 11.35
C GLN A 186 41.67 16.22 10.85
#